data_AF-A0A818EQQ8-F1
#
_entry.id   AF-A0A818EQQ8-F1
#
_cell.length_a   1.000
_cell.length_b   1.000
_cell.length_c   1.000
_cell.angle_alpha   90.00
_cell.angle_beta   90.00
_cell.angle_gamma   90.00
#
_symmetry.space_group_name_H-M   'P 1'
#
loop_
_entity.id
_entity.type
_entity.pdbx_description
1 polymer ?
#
loop_
_entity_poly.entity_id
_entity_poly.type
_entity_poly.pdbx_seq_one_letter_code
_entity_poly.pdbx_strand_id
1 'polypeptide(L)' 'MEQVGFDPIRSVSSVHIVQFNYMKTCHPTHSVTVDDACDNLKVYNLDWNPDKLQMFLGNEQNPFEQRVLL' A
#
# COMPACT_ATOMS: atom_id res chain seq x y z
N MET A 1 3.88 1.21 -2.75
CA MET A 1 3.00 2.37 -2.89
C MET A 1 3.04 2.82 -4.33
N GLU A 2 1.88 2.80 -4.97
CA GLU A 2 1.69 3.15 -6.37
C GLU A 2 0.71 4.33 -6.42
N GLN A 3 1.09 5.39 -7.11
CA GLN A 3 0.21 6.51 -7.44
C GLN A 3 0.17 6.63 -8.96
N VAL A 4 -1.00 6.96 -9.48
CA VAL A 4 -1.24 7.09 -10.93
C VAL A 4 -1.59 8.53 -11.23
N GLY A 5 -0.97 9.11 -12.26
CA GLY A 5 -1.09 10.55 -12.52
C GLY A 5 -2.51 11.05 -12.82
N PHE A 6 -3.43 10.17 -13.23
CA PHE A 6 -4.84 10.53 -13.43
C PHE A 6 -5.63 10.70 -12.12
N ASP A 7 -5.19 10.03 -11.05
CA ASP A 7 -5.78 10.08 -9.71
C ASP A 7 -4.64 10.26 -8.68
N PRO A 8 -4.02 11.45 -8.67
CA PRO A 8 -2.72 11.63 -8.03
C PRO A 8 -2.82 11.70 -6.51
N ILE A 9 -4.00 11.95 -5.94
CA ILE A 9 -4.22 11.97 -4.49
C ILE A 9 -4.46 10.57 -3.92
N ARG A 10 -4.70 9.57 -4.78
CA ARG A 10 -4.95 8.20 -4.34
C ARG A 10 -3.67 7.38 -4.39
N SER A 11 -3.24 6.90 -3.22
CA SER A 11 -2.11 5.99 -3.09
C SER A 11 -2.60 4.56 -2.89
N VAL A 12 -2.08 3.64 -3.69
CA VAL A 12 -2.46 2.23 -3.73
C VAL A 12 -1.33 1.36 -3.20
N SER A 13 -1.69 0.41 -2.34
CA SER A 13 -0.84 -0.66 -1.80
C SER A 13 -1.34 -1.99 -2.33
N SER A 14 -0.45 -2.80 -2.87
CA SER A 14 -0.75 -4.08 -3.49
C SER A 14 0.32 -5.11 -3.12
N VAL A 15 -0.07 -6.37 -2.96
CA VAL A 15 0.88 -7.48 -2.77
C VAL A 15 0.69 -8.51 -3.88
N HIS A 16 1.79 -8.86 -4.54
CA HIS A 16 1.80 -9.77 -5.66
C HIS A 16 2.74 -10.94 -5.37
N ILE A 17 2.19 -12.14 -5.31
CA ILE A 17 2.96 -13.38 -5.32
C ILE A 17 2.46 -14.31 -6.44
N VAL A 18 3.13 -15.45 -6.61
CA VAL A 18 2.74 -16.44 -7.61
C VAL A 18 1.27 -16.87 -7.45
N GLN A 19 0.81 -17.06 -6.20
CA GLN A 19 -0.57 -17.45 -5.89
C GLN A 19 -1.59 -16.32 -6.14
N PHE A 20 -1.31 -15.10 -5.71
CA PHE A 20 -2.20 -13.94 -5.83
C PHE A 20 -1.51 -12.75 -6.50
N ASN A 21 -1.99 -12.35 -7.69
CA ASN A 21 -1.41 -11.25 -8.46
C ASN A 21 -2.47 -10.62 -9.40
N TYR A 22 -2.12 -9.52 -10.07
CA TYR A 22 -3.01 -8.81 -10.99
C TYR A 22 -3.44 -9.64 -12.20
N MET A 23 -2.58 -10.52 -12.73
CA MET A 23 -2.95 -11.39 -13.87
C MET A 23 -4.08 -12.36 -13.50
N LYS A 24 -4.17 -12.72 -12.22
CA LYS A 24 -5.23 -13.55 -11.63
C LYS A 24 -6.36 -12.73 -10.98
N THR A 25 -6.28 -11.40 -11.04
CA THR A 25 -7.23 -10.45 -10.44
C THR A 25 -7.56 -10.72 -8.96
N CYS A 26 -6.61 -11.27 -8.21
CA CYS A 26 -6.82 -11.68 -6.81
C CYS A 26 -5.72 -11.18 -5.87
N HIS A 27 -4.93 -10.19 -6.31
CA HIS A 27 -3.95 -9.53 -5.45
C HIS A 27 -4.68 -8.75 -4.34
N PRO A 28 -4.25 -8.90 -3.07
CA PRO A 28 -4.72 -8.02 -2.00
C PRO A 28 -4.34 -6.58 -2.32
N THR A 29 -5.33 -5.69 -2.30
CA THR A 29 -5.16 -4.26 -2.57
C THR A 29 -5.81 -3.42 -1.49
N HIS A 30 -5.17 -2.30 -1.14
CA HIS A 30 -5.71 -1.27 -0.27
C HIS A 30 -5.37 0.10 -0.86
N SER A 31 -6.20 1.12 -0.61
CA SER A 31 -5.89 2.48 -1.07
C SER A 31 -6.30 3.51 -0.04
N VAL A 32 -5.52 4.58 0.01
CA VAL A 32 -5.64 5.70 0.94
C VAL A 32 -5.61 6.99 0.14
N THR A 33 -6.45 7.94 0.53
CA THR A 33 -6.39 9.32 0.00
C THR A 33 -5.35 10.11 0.78
N VAL A 34 -4.45 10.76 0.06
CA VAL A 34 -3.43 11.67 0.58
C VAL A 34 -3.65 13.00 -0.12
N ASP A 35 -4.43 13.89 0.50
CA ASP A 35 -4.98 15.11 -0.14
C ASP A 35 -3.89 16.03 -0.73
N ASP A 36 -2.72 16.07 -0.12
CA ASP A 36 -1.59 16.92 -0.49
C ASP A 36 -0.39 16.11 -1.03
N ALA A 37 -0.64 14.92 -1.62
CA ALA A 37 0.41 14.04 -2.11
C ALA A 37 1.29 14.65 -3.21
N CYS A 38 0.76 15.62 -3.95
CA CYS A 38 1.50 16.35 -4.99
C CYS A 38 2.22 17.59 -4.47
N ASP A 39 1.83 18.07 -3.30
CA ASP A 39 2.27 19.37 -2.79
C ASP A 39 3.35 19.21 -1.71
N ASN A 40 3.35 18.08 -0.99
CA ASN A 40 4.24 17.84 0.14
C ASN A 40 4.97 16.49 0.04
N LEU A 41 6.18 16.43 0.62
CA LEU A 41 6.90 15.18 0.78
C LEU A 41 6.13 14.25 1.73
N LYS A 42 5.97 13.00 1.31
CA LYS A 42 5.32 11.93 2.08
C LYS A 42 6.29 10.79 2.32
N VAL A 43 6.29 10.26 3.54
CA VAL A 43 7.08 9.08 3.91
C VAL A 43 6.14 7.88 3.89
N TYR A 44 6.35 6.98 2.93
CA TYR A 44 5.64 5.72 2.86
C TYR A 44 6.53 4.62 3.40
N ASN A 45 6.02 3.89 4.39
CA ASN A 45 6.76 2.84 5.07
C ASN A 45 6.21 1.45 4.73
N LEU A 46 7.11 0.47 4.74
CA LEU A 46 6.81 -0.95 4.60
C LEU A 46 7.58 -1.68 5.70
N ASP A 47 6.85 -2.29 6.63
CA ASP A 47 7.39 -3.24 7.61
C ASP A 47 7.06 -4.66 7.14
N TRP A 48 8.08 -5.50 7.02
CA TRP A 48 7.94 -6.87 6.57
C TRP A 48 8.75 -7.80 7.47
N ASN A 49 8.05 -8.77 8.03
CA ASN A 49 8.62 -9.85 8.81
C ASN A 49 7.98 -11.20 8.37
N PRO A 50 8.44 -12.34 8.90
CA PRO A 50 7.93 -13.65 8.49
C PRO A 50 6.42 -13.84 8.66
N ASP A 51 5.78 -13.12 9.59
CA ASP A 51 4.38 -13.33 9.95
C ASP A 51 3.44 -12.31 9.27
N LYS A 52 3.96 -11.14 8.88
CA LYS A 52 3.14 -10.06 8.29
C LYS A 52 3.95 -9.12 7.39
N LEU A 53 3.20 -8.51 6.47
CA LEU A 53 3.59 -7.30 5.75
C LEU A 53 2.64 -6.16 6.16
N GLN A 54 3.17 -4.96 6.35
CA GLN A 54 2.41 -3.81 6.84
C GLN A 54 2.87 -2.54 6.13
N MET A 55 1.95 -1.83 5.49
CA MET A 55 2.22 -0.56 4.80
C MET A 55 1.52 0.59 5.53
N PHE A 56 2.19 1.73 5.69
CA PHE A 56 1.64 2.89 6.41
C PHE A 56 2.30 4.20 5.97
N LEU A 57 1.61 5.32 6.25
CA LEU A 57 2.05 6.67 5.92
C LEU A 57 2.58 7.38 7.18
N GLY A 58 3.79 7.93 7.12
CA GLY A 58 4.41 8.65 8.23
C GLY A 58 4.69 7.76 9.45
N ASN A 59 4.55 8.35 10.65
CA ASN A 59 4.74 7.67 11.94
C ASN A 59 3.42 7.14 12.51
N GLU A 60 2.32 7.19 11.75
CA GLU A 60 1.06 6.67 12.23
C GLU A 60 1.14 5.15 12.36
N GLN A 61 1.12 4.67 13.61
CA GLN A 61 0.84 3.27 13.97
C GLN A 61 -0.63 2.88 13.71
N ASN A 62 -1.37 3.66 12.92
CA ASN A 62 -2.68 3.27 12.42
C ASN A 62 -2.45 2.64 11.04
N PRO A 63 -2.09 1.36 11.01
CA PRO A 63 -1.48 0.77 9.84
C PRO A 63 -2.59 0.48 8.85
N PHE A 64 -2.30 0.62 7.56
CA PHE A 64 -3.04 -0.16 6.57
C PHE A 64 -2.58 -1.60 6.76
N GLU A 65 -3.20 -2.28 7.73
CA GLU A 65 -2.82 -3.64 8.12
C GLU A 65 -3.35 -4.60 7.06
N GLN A 66 -2.61 -4.72 5.96
CA GLN A 66 -2.79 -5.80 5.02
C GLN A 66 -2.10 -7.04 5.59
N ARG A 67 -2.80 -7.77 6.47
CA ARG A 67 -2.34 -9.09 6.90
C ARG A 67 -2.36 -10.05 5.72
N VAL A 68 -1.23 -10.13 5.03
CA VAL A 68 -0.95 -11.22 4.12
C VAL A 68 -0.34 -12.33 4.95
N LEU A 69 -1.16 -13.30 5.35
CA LEU A 69 -0.67 -14.58 5.88
C LEU A 69 -0.01 -15.30 4.70
N LEU A 70 1.32 -15.44 4.75
CA LEU A 70 2.11 -16.18 3.76
C LEU A 70 1.91 -17.69 3.93
#